data_AF-A0A6M3JI22-F1
#
_entry.id   AF-A0A6M3JI22-F1
#
_cell.length_a   1.000
_cell.length_b   1.000
_cell.length_c   1.000
_cell.angle_alpha   90.00
_cell.angle_beta   90.00
_cell.angle_gamma   90.00
#
_symmetry.space_group_name_H-M   'P 1'
#
loop_
_entity.id
_entity.type
_entity.pdbx_description
1 polymer ?
#
loop_
_entity_poly.entity_id
_entity_poly.type
_entity_poly.pdbx_seq_one_letter_code
_entity_poly.pdbx_strand_id
1 'polypeptide(L)'
;MGTNYYTHKDCCDKCGRGVDGLHIGKSSAGWCFSLHVIPEQGINNLGDWKAIFFNPNIIIKDEYERFVDKHEMLDIIKNRHGESLDVPWGYETWEEFHKQNHSEPGPNNLVRSRVDNRHCVGHGPGTYDYITGEFS
;
A
#
# COMPACT_ATOMS: atom_id res chain seq x y z
N MET A 1 8.09 7.70 -8.30
CA MET A 1 8.79 7.16 -7.12
C MET A 1 7.74 6.60 -6.18
N GLY A 2 8.01 5.46 -5.55
CA GLY A 2 7.11 4.86 -4.57
C GLY A 2 7.90 4.21 -3.46
N THR A 3 7.23 3.84 -2.37
CA THR A 3 7.84 3.30 -1.15
C THR A 3 7.07 2.07 -0.69
N ASN A 4 7.78 0.96 -0.51
CA ASN A 4 7.24 -0.28 0.04
C ASN A 4 7.34 -0.30 1.57
N TYR A 5 6.41 -0.99 2.22
CA TYR A 5 6.34 -1.14 3.67
C TYR A 5 6.23 -2.60 4.07
N TYR A 6 6.91 -2.98 5.15
CA TYR A 6 7.01 -4.35 5.63
C TYR A 6 6.82 -4.42 7.14
N THR A 7 6.14 -5.47 7.61
CA THR A 7 6.14 -5.82 9.04
C THR A 7 7.39 -6.63 9.34
N HIS A 8 8.07 -6.43 10.46
CA HIS A 8 9.11 -7.35 10.94
C HIS A 8 8.73 -7.84 12.33
N LYS A 9 9.05 -9.11 12.62
CA LYS A 9 9.03 -9.59 14.00
C LYS A 9 10.24 -9.02 14.72
N ASP A 10 10.00 -8.45 15.90
CA ASP A 10 11.06 -7.99 16.78
C ASP A 10 11.86 -9.21 17.25
N CYS A 11 13.00 -9.44 16.62
CA CYS A 11 13.85 -10.61 16.83
C CYS A 11 14.86 -10.33 17.93
N CYS A 12 14.99 -11.30 18.84
CA CYS A 12 15.96 -11.40 19.94
C CYS A 12 17.32 -10.75 19.63
N ASP A 13 17.80 -9.92 20.56
CA ASP A 13 19.09 -9.19 20.56
C ASP A 13 20.32 -10.04 20.22
N LYS A 14 20.20 -11.38 20.30
CA LYS A 14 21.31 -12.32 20.04
C LYS A 14 21.38 -12.87 18.63
N CYS A 15 20.28 -12.89 17.86
CA CYS A 15 20.27 -13.55 16.55
C CYS A 15 20.18 -12.58 15.37
N GLY A 16 19.61 -11.38 15.56
CA GLY A 16 19.50 -10.33 14.52
C GLY A 16 18.77 -10.75 13.23
N ARG A 17 18.23 -11.98 13.17
CA ARG A 17 17.52 -12.55 12.01
C ARG A 17 16.04 -12.59 12.34
N GLY A 18 15.35 -11.54 11.93
CA GLY A 18 13.90 -11.54 11.86
C GLY A 18 13.49 -12.52 10.77
N VAL A 19 12.43 -13.28 11.01
CA VAL A 19 11.74 -13.97 9.91
C VAL A 19 11.34 -12.91 8.89
N ASP A 20 11.53 -13.20 7.60
CA ASP A 20 11.23 -12.26 6.50
C ASP A 20 9.86 -11.61 6.72
N GLY A 21 9.87 -10.30 6.66
CA GLY A 21 8.71 -9.49 6.96
C GLY A 21 7.61 -9.62 5.93
N LEU A 22 6.33 -9.63 6.35
CA LEU A 22 5.23 -9.54 5.40
C LEU A 22 5.19 -8.15 4.75
N HIS A 23 5.02 -8.13 3.43
CA HIS A 23 4.84 -6.90 2.68
C HIS A 23 3.43 -6.36 2.89
N ILE A 24 3.35 -5.16 3.47
CA ILE A 24 2.11 -4.45 3.78
C ILE A 24 1.51 -3.87 2.50
N GLY A 25 2.37 -3.37 1.61
CA GLY A 25 1.96 -2.68 0.40
C GLY A 25 2.88 -1.55 0.02
N LYS A 26 2.41 -0.72 -0.93
CA LYS A 26 3.20 0.34 -1.56
C LYS A 26 2.46 1.67 -1.60
N SER A 27 3.19 2.73 -1.30
CA SER A 27 2.82 4.13 -1.53
C SER A 27 3.44 4.61 -2.84
N SER A 28 2.63 4.91 -3.86
CA SER A 28 3.12 5.50 -5.13
C SER A 28 2.64 6.95 -5.27
N ALA A 29 3.52 7.84 -5.73
CA ALA A 29 3.20 9.25 -5.90
C ALA A 29 2.00 9.44 -6.84
N GLY A 30 0.96 10.16 -6.38
CA GLY A 30 -0.28 10.37 -7.13
C GLY A 30 -1.27 9.20 -7.11
N TRP A 31 -0.95 8.09 -6.43
CA TRP A 31 -1.82 6.92 -6.33
C TRP A 31 -2.31 6.70 -4.89
N CYS A 32 -3.50 6.11 -4.79
CA CYS A 32 -3.96 5.45 -3.57
C CYS A 32 -2.92 4.42 -3.11
N PHE A 33 -2.89 4.14 -1.81
CA PHE A 33 -2.01 3.13 -1.25
C PHE A 33 -2.42 1.75 -1.80
N SER A 34 -1.47 1.02 -2.34
CA SER A 34 -1.67 -0.34 -2.79
C SER A 34 -1.52 -1.27 -1.57
N LEU A 35 -2.63 -1.61 -0.90
CA LEU A 35 -2.62 -2.46 0.29
C LEU A 35 -2.59 -3.94 -0.13
N HIS A 36 -1.59 -4.68 0.31
CA HIS A 36 -1.47 -6.10 -0.01
C HIS A 36 -2.55 -6.90 0.70
N VAL A 37 -3.29 -7.70 -0.05
CA VAL A 37 -4.13 -8.76 0.49
C VAL A 37 -3.52 -10.12 0.14
N ILE A 38 -3.40 -10.97 1.15
CA ILE A 38 -2.75 -12.28 1.15
C ILE A 38 -3.77 -13.31 1.66
N PRO A 39 -4.76 -13.70 0.84
CA PRO A 39 -5.85 -14.58 1.27
C PRO A 39 -5.38 -15.92 1.84
N GLU A 40 -4.28 -16.47 1.32
CA GLU A 40 -3.65 -17.71 1.78
C GLU A 40 -3.09 -17.62 3.20
N GLN A 41 -2.85 -16.40 3.70
CA GLN A 41 -2.46 -16.13 5.09
C GLN A 41 -3.63 -15.54 5.91
N GLY A 42 -4.83 -15.46 5.33
CA GLY A 42 -6.01 -14.89 5.98
C GLY A 42 -6.02 -13.36 6.08
N ILE A 43 -5.17 -12.66 5.31
CA ILE A 43 -5.07 -11.19 5.34
C ILE A 43 -5.84 -10.64 4.15
N ASN A 44 -7.11 -10.29 4.34
CA ASN A 44 -8.01 -9.92 3.25
C ASN A 44 -8.35 -8.43 3.23
N ASN A 45 -8.07 -7.69 4.31
CA ASN A 45 -8.41 -6.29 4.43
C ASN A 45 -7.52 -5.55 5.45
N LEU A 46 -7.73 -4.24 5.59
CA LEU A 46 -6.99 -3.40 6.54
C LEU A 46 -7.27 -3.76 8.02
N GLY A 47 -8.43 -4.34 8.33
CA GLY A 47 -8.75 -4.86 9.66
C GLY A 47 -7.84 -6.00 10.07
N ASP A 48 -7.58 -6.93 9.16
CA ASP A 48 -6.65 -8.06 9.39
C ASP A 48 -5.23 -7.53 9.62
N TRP A 49 -4.80 -6.56 8.81
CA TRP A 49 -3.51 -5.88 9.01
C TRP A 49 -3.40 -5.15 10.35
N LYS A 50 -4.46 -4.48 10.81
CA LYS A 50 -4.45 -3.83 12.13
C LYS A 50 -4.19 -4.84 13.25
N ALA A 51 -4.79 -6.03 13.18
CA ALA A 51 -4.55 -7.07 14.17
C ALA A 51 -3.06 -7.49 14.21
N ILE A 52 -2.38 -7.47 13.07
CA ILE A 52 -0.94 -7.73 12.96
C ILE A 52 -0.12 -6.54 13.50
N PHE A 53 -0.41 -5.33 13.05
CA PHE A 53 0.33 -4.12 13.43
C PHE A 53 0.37 -3.95 14.94
N PHE A 54 -0.76 -4.10 15.63
CA PHE A 54 -0.84 -3.89 17.07
C PHE A 54 -0.34 -5.07 17.91
N ASN A 55 0.19 -6.12 17.31
CA ASN A 55 0.97 -7.11 18.05
C ASN A 55 2.24 -6.42 18.62
N PRO A 56 2.55 -6.56 19.92
CA PRO A 56 3.70 -5.90 20.54
C PRO A 56 5.04 -6.35 19.95
N ASN A 57 5.11 -7.55 19.39
CA ASN A 57 6.33 -8.11 18.80
C ASN A 57 6.47 -7.77 17.30
N ILE A 58 5.64 -6.85 16.78
CA ILE A 58 5.70 -6.40 15.39
C ILE A 58 6.15 -4.94 15.34
N ILE A 59 7.17 -4.70 14.52
CA ILE A 59 7.61 -3.38 14.08
C ILE A 59 7.29 -3.21 12.60
N ILE A 60 7.19 -1.97 12.14
CA ILE A 60 6.96 -1.65 10.73
C ILE A 60 8.16 -0.86 10.23
N LYS A 61 8.64 -1.23 9.04
CA LYS A 61 9.71 -0.52 8.35
C LYS A 61 9.31 -0.23 6.91
N ASP A 62 9.87 0.83 6.35
CA ASP A 62 9.86 1.03 4.92
C ASP A 62 11.01 0.28 4.23
N GLU A 63 11.04 0.31 2.90
CA GLU A 63 12.08 -0.33 2.08
C GLU A 63 13.50 0.20 2.30
N TYR A 64 13.63 1.33 3.01
CA TYR A 64 14.90 1.93 3.39
C TYR A 64 15.27 1.62 4.86
N GLU A 65 14.62 0.61 5.46
CA GLU A 65 14.79 0.17 6.84
C GLU A 65 14.44 1.24 7.89
N ARG A 66 13.72 2.30 7.52
CA ARG A 66 13.28 3.33 8.46
C ARG A 66 12.04 2.84 9.20
N PHE A 67 12.04 3.04 10.51
CA PHE A 67 10.89 2.72 11.35
C PHE A 67 9.70 3.62 11.00
N VAL A 68 8.52 3.03 10.95
CA VAL A 68 7.25 3.72 10.74
C VAL A 68 6.35 3.41 11.93
N ASP A 69 5.78 4.44 12.55
CA ASP A 69 4.86 4.23 13.66
C ASP A 69 3.58 3.51 13.17
N LYS A 70 2.94 2.73 14.05
CA LYS A 70 1.74 1.96 13.70
C LYS A 70 0.57 2.85 13.31
N HIS A 71 0.40 4.00 13.97
CA HIS A 71 -0.63 4.97 13.62
C HIS A 71 -0.24 5.76 12.37
N GLU A 72 1.03 6.09 12.20
CA GLU A 72 1.55 6.67 10.96
C GLU A 72 1.29 5.76 9.75
N MET A 73 1.54 4.46 9.87
CA MET A 73 1.24 3.49 8.81
C MET A 73 -0.25 3.50 8.44
N LEU A 74 -1.14 3.54 9.44
CA LEU A 74 -2.58 3.65 9.19
C LEU A 74 -2.96 4.96 8.49
N ASP A 75 -2.28 6.06 8.81
CA ASP A 75 -2.48 7.36 8.17
C ASP A 75 -2.00 7.34 6.71
N ILE A 76 -0.81 6.80 6.45
CA ILE A 76 -0.24 6.59 5.11
C ILE A 76 -1.17 5.75 4.23
N ILE A 77 -1.84 4.74 4.80
CA ILE A 77 -2.80 3.90 4.06
C ILE A 77 -4.08 4.69 3.78
N LYS A 78 -4.63 5.39 4.78
CA LYS A 78 -6.02 5.88 4.72
C LYS A 78 -6.20 7.30 4.21
N ASN A 79 -5.21 8.18 4.40
CA ASN A 79 -5.38 9.63 4.36
C ASN A 79 -4.38 10.34 3.42
N ARG A 80 -4.10 9.72 2.27
CA ARG A 80 -3.21 10.27 1.25
C ARG A 80 -3.87 11.44 0.51
N HIS A 81 -3.04 12.26 -0.11
CA HIS A 81 -3.47 13.35 -0.99
C HIS A 81 -2.53 13.45 -2.20
N GLY A 82 -3.11 13.72 -3.36
CA GLY A 82 -2.36 14.10 -4.57
C GLY A 82 -2.20 15.61 -4.65
N GLU A 83 -1.03 16.05 -5.14
CA GLU A 83 -0.69 17.48 -5.20
C GLU A 83 -1.09 18.16 -6.51
N SER A 84 -1.26 17.42 -7.60
CA SER A 84 -1.52 17.97 -8.94
C SER A 84 -2.73 17.31 -9.60
N LEU A 85 -3.49 18.13 -10.33
CA LEU A 85 -4.56 17.72 -11.25
C LEU A 85 -4.09 17.73 -12.71
N ASP A 86 -2.83 18.07 -12.95
CA ASP A 86 -2.24 18.06 -14.28
C ASP A 86 -2.10 16.62 -14.77
N VAL A 87 -2.21 16.45 -16.09
CA VAL A 87 -1.98 15.16 -16.72
C VAL A 87 -0.53 14.72 -16.43
N PRO A 88 -0.31 13.48 -15.96
CA PRO A 88 1.03 12.99 -15.66
C PRO A 88 1.97 13.07 -16.87
N TRP A 89 3.25 13.31 -16.60
CA TRP A 89 4.26 13.42 -17.66
C TRP A 89 4.28 12.18 -18.56
N GLY A 90 4.29 12.40 -19.88
CA GLY A 90 4.27 11.34 -20.89
C GLY A 90 2.87 11.00 -21.43
N TYR A 91 1.82 11.67 -20.98
CA TYR A 91 0.45 11.49 -21.45
C TYR A 91 -0.14 12.81 -21.96
N GLU A 92 -1.01 12.74 -22.97
CA GLU A 92 -1.69 13.93 -23.50
C GLU A 92 -2.96 14.24 -22.73
N THR A 93 -3.66 13.21 -22.23
CA THR A 93 -4.93 13.36 -21.51
C THR A 93 -5.04 12.38 -20.34
N TRP A 94 -5.90 12.74 -19.37
CA TRP A 94 -6.28 11.82 -18.27
C TRP A 94 -6.96 10.56 -18.79
N GLU A 95 -7.76 10.64 -19.85
CA GLU A 95 -8.41 9.47 -20.46
C GLU A 95 -7.37 8.46 -20.96
N GLU A 96 -6.37 8.94 -21.68
CA GLU A 96 -5.25 8.13 -22.15
C GLU A 96 -4.49 7.51 -20.98
N PHE A 97 -4.13 8.33 -19.97
CA PHE A 97 -3.44 7.87 -18.77
C PHE A 97 -4.20 6.74 -18.09
N HIS A 98 -5.51 6.89 -17.87
CA HIS A 98 -6.35 5.89 -17.23
C HIS A 98 -6.50 4.61 -18.05
N LYS A 99 -6.60 4.74 -19.38
CA LYS A 99 -6.67 3.60 -20.29
C LYS A 99 -5.38 2.78 -20.28
N GLN A 100 -4.22 3.44 -20.32
CA GLN A 100 -2.92 2.74 -20.38
C GLN A 100 -2.49 2.15 -19.04
N ASN A 101 -2.83 2.82 -17.93
CA ASN A 101 -2.41 2.39 -16.58
C ASN A 101 -3.47 1.55 -15.86
N HIS A 102 -4.53 1.11 -16.56
CA HIS A 102 -5.65 0.38 -15.97
C HIS A 102 -6.18 1.04 -14.68
N SER A 103 -6.40 2.35 -14.74
CA SER A 103 -6.72 3.16 -13.58
C SER A 103 -8.01 3.96 -13.74
N GLU A 104 -8.39 4.63 -12.66
CA GLU A 104 -9.55 5.50 -12.59
C GLU A 104 -9.33 6.64 -11.56
N PRO A 105 -10.11 7.74 -11.65
CA PRO A 105 -10.05 8.80 -10.65
C PRO A 105 -10.36 8.27 -9.24
N GLY A 106 -9.54 8.65 -8.27
CA GLY A 106 -9.67 8.32 -6.87
C GLY A 106 -10.03 9.53 -5.99
N PRO A 107 -10.19 9.31 -4.67
CA PRO A 107 -10.40 10.40 -3.72
C PRO A 107 -9.14 11.27 -3.58
N ASN A 108 -9.31 12.49 -3.05
CA ASN A 108 -8.20 13.36 -2.64
C ASN A 108 -7.16 13.65 -3.74
N ASN A 109 -7.61 13.81 -4.99
CA ASN A 109 -6.76 14.02 -6.17
C ASN A 109 -5.77 12.86 -6.42
N LEU A 110 -6.11 11.66 -5.98
CA LEU A 110 -5.32 10.45 -6.24
C LEU A 110 -5.92 9.65 -7.39
N VAL A 111 -5.10 8.76 -7.93
CA VAL A 111 -5.50 7.72 -8.88
C VAL A 111 -5.75 6.41 -8.12
N ARG A 112 -6.74 5.64 -8.56
CA ARG A 112 -6.96 4.24 -8.13
C ARG A 112 -6.60 3.27 -9.24
N SER A 113 -6.15 2.08 -8.85
CA SER A 113 -6.17 0.94 -9.75
C SER A 113 -7.62 0.60 -10.10
N ARG A 114 -7.94 0.23 -11.33
CA ARG A 114 -9.28 -0.26 -11.65
C ARG A 114 -9.47 -1.66 -11.09
N VAL A 115 -10.63 -1.94 -10.51
CA VAL A 115 -10.96 -3.29 -10.05
C VAL A 115 -11.07 -4.24 -11.25
N ASP A 116 -10.21 -5.26 -11.27
CA ASP A 116 -10.16 -6.29 -12.31
C ASP A 116 -10.40 -7.71 -11.76
N ASN A 117 -10.59 -7.82 -10.43
CA ASN A 117 -10.75 -9.08 -9.69
C ASN A 117 -9.55 -10.03 -9.82
N ARG A 118 -8.38 -9.52 -10.21
CA ARG A 118 -7.14 -10.30 -10.36
C ARG A 118 -5.95 -9.65 -9.68
N HIS A 119 -5.72 -8.37 -9.95
CA HIS A 119 -4.64 -7.57 -9.36
C HIS A 119 -5.21 -6.58 -8.36
N CYS A 120 -6.27 -5.87 -8.73
CA CYS A 120 -7.05 -5.05 -7.81
C CYS A 120 -8.39 -5.73 -7.57
N VAL A 121 -8.59 -6.21 -6.33
CA VAL A 121 -9.78 -6.97 -5.94
C VAL A 121 -10.86 -6.11 -5.27
N GLY A 122 -10.57 -4.82 -5.07
CA GLY A 122 -11.54 -3.86 -4.55
C GLY A 122 -10.89 -2.62 -3.95
N HIS A 123 -11.73 -1.69 -3.50
CA HIS A 123 -11.30 -0.42 -2.93
C HIS A 123 -11.60 -0.36 -1.45
N GLY A 124 -10.66 0.19 -0.68
CA GLY A 124 -10.90 0.57 0.70
C GLY A 124 -11.76 1.83 0.81
N PRO A 125 -12.44 2.06 1.96
CA PRO A 125 -13.21 3.29 2.22
C PRO A 125 -12.36 4.57 2.32
N GLY A 126 -11.03 4.47 2.30
CA GLY A 126 -10.10 5.62 2.30
C GLY A 126 -9.28 5.67 1.03
N THR A 127 -8.06 6.16 1.11
CA THR A 127 -7.16 6.32 -0.04
C THR A 127 -6.31 5.08 -0.33
N TYR A 128 -6.92 3.90 -0.35
CA TYR A 128 -6.22 2.64 -0.61
C TYR A 128 -7.04 1.66 -1.44
N ASP A 129 -6.34 0.78 -2.15
CA ASP A 129 -6.86 -0.27 -3.00
C ASP A 129 -6.37 -1.63 -2.47
N TYR A 130 -7.18 -2.68 -2.56
CA TYR A 130 -6.81 -4.05 -2.22
C TYR A 130 -6.12 -4.70 -3.40
N ILE A 131 -4.82 -4.97 -3.25
CA ILE A 131 -3.97 -5.50 -4.31
C ILE A 131 -3.49 -6.92 -3.97
N THR A 132 -3.65 -7.83 -4.92
CA THR A 132 -3.17 -9.21 -4.87
C THR A 132 -1.91 -9.38 -5.73
N GLY A 133 -0.95 -10.16 -5.23
CA GLY A 133 0.25 -10.53 -5.98
C GLY A 133 1.41 -9.53 -5.81
N GLU A 134 2.32 -9.53 -6.79
CA GLU A 134 3.58 -8.78 -6.71
C GLU A 134 3.40 -7.28 -7.01
N PHE A 135 4.19 -6.46 -6.32
CA PHE A 135 4.21 -5.01 -6.46
C PHE A 135 5.45 -4.61 -7.28
N SER A 136 5.24 -3.94 -8.41
CA SER A 136 6.31 -3.32 -9.21
C SER A 136 6.61 -1.91 -8.74
#